data_AF-X1TI48-F1
#
_entry.id   AF-X1TI48-F1
#
_cell.length_a   1.000
_cell.length_b   1.000
_cell.length_c   1.000
_cell.angle_alpha   90.00
_cell.angle_beta   90.00
_cell.angle_gamma   90.00
#
_symmetry.space_group_name_H-M   'P 1'
#
loop_
_entity.id
_entity.type
_entity.pdbx_description
1 polymer ?
#
loop_
_entity_poly.entity_id
_entity_poly.type
_entity_poly.pdbx_seq_one_letter_code
_entity_poly.pdbx_strand_id
1 'polypeptide(L)' 'MSNPLLKATGVAVVKGKSHLIEKETPITSIPDFIEAFEGLFQQEKQR' A
#
# COMPACT_ATOMS: atom_id res chain seq x y z
N MET A 1 -21.36 -14.07 2.54
CA MET A 1 -20.97 -12.69 2.90
C MET A 1 -19.64 -12.42 2.24
N SER A 2 -19.51 -11.37 1.43
CA SER A 2 -18.22 -11.01 0.82
C SER A 2 -17.33 -10.40 1.90
N ASN A 3 -16.07 -10.84 2.00
CA ASN A 3 -15.12 -10.24 2.93
C ASN A 3 -14.89 -8.77 2.54
N PRO A 4 -14.96 -7.82 3.49
CA PRO A 4 -14.72 -6.41 3.18
C PRO A 4 -13.26 -6.25 2.74
N LEU A 5 -13.07 -5.67 1.55
CA LEU A 5 -11.76 -5.35 0.99
C LEU A 5 -11.45 -3.88 1.31
N LEU A 6 -10.27 -3.62 1.88
CA LEU A 6 -9.76 -2.27 2.04
C LEU A 6 -9.05 -1.86 0.76
N LYS A 7 -9.57 -0.82 0.10
CA LYS A 7 -8.96 -0.20 -1.06
C LYS A 7 -8.37 1.15 -0.69
N ALA A 8 -7.12 1.37 -1.09
CA ALA A 8 -6.47 2.66 -0.99
C ALA A 8 -5.84 3.04 -2.33
N THR A 9 -5.91 4.33 -2.64
CA THR A 9 -5.24 4.93 -3.79
C THR A 9 -4.24 5.96 -3.25
N GLY A 10 -2.99 5.85 -3.69
CA GLY A 10 -1.92 6.75 -3.29
C GLY A 10 -1.06 7.15 -4.47
N VAL A 11 -0.21 8.18 -4.26
CA VAL A 11 0.82 8.57 -5.22
C VAL A 11 2.17 8.27 -4.58
N ALA A 12 2.99 7.47 -5.25
CA ALA A 12 4.36 7.21 -4.84
C ALA A 12 5.34 7.80 -5.85
N VAL A 13 6.48 8.29 -5.36
CA VAL A 13 7.56 8.79 -6.21
C VAL A 13 8.63 7.71 -6.34
N VAL A 14 8.69 7.04 -7.48
CA VAL A 14 9.68 5.98 -7.77
C VAL A 14 10.67 6.54 -8.78
N LYS A 15 11.95 6.59 -8.43
CA LYS A 15 13.04 7.12 -9.29
C LYS A 15 12.74 8.53 -9.84
N GLY A 16 12.16 9.39 -9.01
CA GLY A 16 11.82 10.77 -9.36
C GLY A 16 10.58 10.94 -10.26
N LYS A 17 9.82 9.86 -10.52
CA LYS A 17 8.55 9.91 -11.25
C LYS A 17 7.39 9.59 -10.33
N SER A 18 6.32 10.35 -10.44
CA SER A 18 5.08 10.10 -9.70
C SER A 18 4.28 8.98 -10.37
N HIS A 19 3.93 7.96 -9.59
CA HIS A 19 3.12 6.83 -10.00
C HIS A 19 1.85 6.77 -9.15
N LEU A 20 0.71 6.64 -9.81
CA LEU A 20 -0.54 6.30 -9.13
C LEU A 20 -0.50 4.83 -8.75
N ILE A 21 -0.71 4.52 -7.48
CA ILE A 21 -0.74 3.16 -6.97
C ILE A 21 -2.12 2.92 -6.37
N GLU A 22 -2.77 1.86 -6.84
CA GLU A 22 -3.97 1.31 -6.22
C GLU A 22 -3.60 0.01 -5.52
N LYS A 23 -4.02 -0.14 -4.27
CA LYS A 23 -3.85 -1.39 -3.53
C LYS A 23 -5.17 -1.78 -2.89
N GLU A 24 -5.53 -3.04 -3.11
CA GLU A 24 -6.68 -3.69 -2.51
C GLU A 24 -6.16 -4.81 -1.63
N THR A 25 -6.65 -4.89 -0.39
CA THR A 25 -6.22 -5.92 0.55
C THR A 25 -7.41 -6.55 1.28
N PRO A 26 -7.37 -7.87 1.52
CA PRO A 26 -8.39 -8.56 2.32
C PRO A 26 -8.26 -8.29 3.83
N ILE A 27 -7.30 -7.46 4.23
CA ILE A 27 -7.08 -7.08 5.61
C ILE A 27 -8.27 -6.25 6.11
N THR A 28 -8.91 -6.70 7.18
CA THR A 28 -10.13 -6.09 7.75
C THR A 28 -9.84 -5.01 8.80
N SER A 29 -8.57 -4.60 8.94
CA SER A 29 -8.06 -3.75 10.01
C SER A 29 -7.15 -2.65 9.43
N ILE A 30 -7.42 -1.39 9.78
CA ILE A 30 -6.63 -0.23 9.33
C ILE A 30 -5.15 -0.32 9.79
N PRO A 31 -4.84 -0.70 11.04
CA PRO A 31 -3.46 -0.92 11.49
C PRO A 31 -2.65 -1.88 10.59
N ASP A 32 -3.22 -3.04 10.31
CA ASP A 32 -2.60 -4.07 9.47
C ASP A 32 -2.42 -3.58 8.02
N PHE A 33 -3.34 -2.73 7.53
CA PHE A 33 -3.20 -2.07 6.22
C PHE A 33 -1.99 -1.11 6.21
N ILE A 34 -1.83 -0.30 7.26
CA ILE A 34 -0.71 0.65 7.38
C ILE A 34 0.62 -0.12 7.43
N GLU A 35 0.73 -1.16 8.25
CA GLU A 35 1.92 -1.98 8.35
C GLU A 35 2.28 -2.65 7.00
N ALA A 36 1.29 -3.22 6.31
CA ALA A 36 1.47 -3.83 4.99
C ALA A 36 1.78 -2.82 3.88
N PHE A 37 1.42 -1.54 4.06
CA PHE A 37 1.74 -0.47 3.13
C PHE A 37 3.17 0.05 3.39
N GLU A 38 3.53 0.32 4.64
CA GLU A 38 4.87 0.76 5.05
C GLU A 38 5.96 -0.26 4.66
N GLY A 39 5.70 -1.56 4.84
CA GLY A 39 6.63 -2.63 4.47
C GLY A 39 7.01 -2.64 2.98
N LEU A 40 6.15 -2.13 2.08
CA LEU A 40 6.46 -2.04 0.65
C LEU A 40 7.56 -1.02 0.34
N PHE A 41 7.59 0.09 1.07
CA PHE A 41 8.53 1.19 0.82
C PHE A 41 9.86 0.99 1.55
N GLN A 42 9.93 0.11 2.54
CA GLN A 42 11.19 -0.22 3.20
C GLN A 42 12.16 -0.99 2.29
N GLN A 43 11.66 -1.78 1.33
CA GLN A 43 12.50 -2.49 0.37
C GLN A 43 13.18 -1.54 -0.65
N GLU A 44 12.59 -0.37 -0.93
CA GLU A 44 13.18 0.64 -1.82
C GLU A 44 14.30 1.45 -1.15
N LYS A 45 14.40 1.44 0.18
CA LYS A 45 15.38 2.22 0.95
C LYS A 45 16.76 1.55 1.10
N GLN A 46 16.89 0.28 0.70
CA GLN A 46 18.13 -0.51 0.80
C GLN A 46 18.92 -0.62 -0.53
N ARG A 47 18.64 0.23 -1.51
CA ARG A 47 19.34 0.24 -2.81
C ARG A 47 20.01 1.56 -3.13
#